data_AF-A0A1L7GMM8-F1
#
_entry.id   AF-A0A1L7GMM8-F1
#
_cell.length_a   1.000
_cell.length_b   1.000
_cell.length_c   1.000
_cell.angle_alpha   90.00
_cell.angle_beta   90.00
_cell.angle_gamma   90.00
#
_symmetry.space_group_name_H-M   'P 1'
#
loop_
_entity.id
_entity.type
_entity.pdbx_description
1 polymer ?
#
loop_
_entity_poly.entity_id
_entity_poly.type
_entity_poly.pdbx_seq_one_letter_code
_entity_poly.pdbx_strand_id
1 'polypeptide(L)'
;MTDSPGHAPDGVSDAELARRWLAEDGVTQTGPDTWYDAEPPARVLTTRDVCDHLGCLAFTDDSLDVPGRLRVALGLMDLLGWHPLVTHQIHSAHLGPQGPLPAELLWGGYRRRLESEREHEAITCSLWFDWFEYAPTAAEAFAEVLGDDRERLLPGAPEPLLRRARRVLEHSGPVPWGDKVATLRAAARVPALHHAVFRAVLRGHHDSYGSVDPAQGLDLLDLLDRLAPAPTTERLQALRDALAAVSRPEGVGPGSAGAVRGGGGGG
;
A
#
# COMPACT_ATOMS: atom_id res chain seq x y z
N MET A 1 14.35 -17.83 -41.74
CA MET A 1 14.42 -18.50 -40.42
C MET A 1 14.66 -17.37 -39.44
N THR A 2 13.57 -16.77 -38.99
CA THR A 2 13.54 -15.54 -38.19
C THR A 2 13.11 -15.93 -36.80
N ASP A 3 14.05 -15.92 -35.86
CA ASP A 3 13.77 -16.02 -34.43
C ASP A 3 13.04 -14.75 -34.00
N SER A 4 11.79 -14.91 -33.55
CA SER A 4 11.05 -13.87 -32.84
C SER A 4 11.63 -13.72 -31.42
N PRO A 5 11.99 -12.52 -30.98
CA PRO A 5 12.44 -12.31 -29.61
C PRO A 5 11.24 -12.15 -28.67
N GLY A 6 11.37 -12.68 -27.45
CA GLY A 6 10.76 -12.02 -26.29
C GLY A 6 9.62 -12.72 -25.53
N HIS A 7 9.28 -13.98 -25.78
CA HIS A 7 8.52 -14.73 -24.77
C HIS A 7 9.49 -15.39 -23.79
N ALA A 8 9.69 -14.78 -22.63
CA ALA A 8 10.37 -15.42 -21.51
C ALA A 8 9.68 -16.77 -21.22
N PRO A 9 10.43 -17.87 -21.04
CA PRO A 9 9.84 -19.19 -20.85
C PRO A 9 8.92 -19.23 -19.62
N ASP A 10 7.76 -19.83 -19.79
CA ASP A 10 6.80 -20.12 -18.71
C ASP A 10 7.53 -20.83 -17.57
N GLY A 11 7.60 -20.18 -16.39
CA GLY A 11 8.17 -20.76 -15.16
C GLY A 11 9.36 -20.01 -14.54
N VAL A 12 9.91 -18.98 -15.18
CA VAL A 12 10.96 -18.13 -14.56
C VAL A 12 10.31 -17.07 -13.66
N SER A 13 10.76 -16.98 -12.40
CA SER A 13 10.27 -15.96 -11.45
C SER A 13 10.72 -14.56 -11.87
N ASP A 14 9.94 -13.54 -11.50
CA ASP A 14 10.29 -12.15 -11.78
C ASP A 14 11.66 -11.78 -11.15
N ALA A 15 11.96 -12.29 -9.96
CA ALA A 15 13.27 -12.13 -9.32
C ALA A 15 14.42 -12.73 -10.15
N GLU A 16 14.23 -13.89 -10.76
CA GLU A 16 15.25 -14.49 -11.63
C GLU A 16 15.38 -13.72 -12.96
N LEU A 17 14.28 -13.19 -13.50
CA LEU A 17 14.33 -12.29 -14.65
C LEU A 17 15.12 -11.02 -14.34
N ALA A 18 14.85 -10.37 -13.21
CA ALA A 18 15.58 -9.19 -12.78
C ALA A 18 17.07 -9.48 -12.56
N ARG A 19 17.42 -10.65 -12.03
CA ARG A 19 18.82 -11.08 -11.87
C ARG A 19 19.53 -11.22 -13.20
N ARG A 20 18.88 -11.81 -14.20
CA ARG A 20 19.44 -11.96 -15.56
C ARG A 20 19.61 -10.61 -16.23
N TRP A 21 18.61 -9.75 -16.11
CA TRP A 21 18.66 -8.39 -16.61
C TRP A 21 19.82 -7.59 -16.01
N LEU A 22 20.05 -7.65 -14.69
CA LEU A 22 21.22 -7.04 -14.05
C LEU A 22 22.55 -7.62 -14.59
N ALA A 23 22.60 -8.92 -14.87
CA ALA A 23 23.80 -9.59 -15.36
C ALA A 23 24.15 -9.21 -16.80
N GLU A 24 23.18 -8.78 -17.61
CA GLU A 24 23.42 -8.23 -18.96
C GLU A 24 24.24 -6.93 -18.92
N ASP A 25 24.10 -6.16 -17.82
CA ASP A 25 24.90 -4.97 -17.52
C ASP A 25 26.15 -5.28 -16.68
N GLY A 26 26.56 -6.56 -16.60
CA GLY A 26 27.73 -6.99 -15.85
C GLY A 26 27.56 -7.01 -14.33
N VAL A 27 26.35 -6.77 -13.80
CA VAL A 27 26.06 -6.78 -12.36
C VAL A 27 25.53 -8.16 -11.92
N THR A 28 26.31 -8.84 -11.09
CA THR A 28 26.01 -10.22 -10.64
C THR A 28 25.97 -10.31 -9.12
N GLN A 29 25.03 -11.08 -8.57
CA GLN A 29 24.96 -11.31 -7.13
C GLN A 29 25.98 -12.38 -6.72
N THR A 30 26.86 -12.06 -5.77
CA THR A 30 27.91 -12.95 -5.26
C THR A 30 27.68 -13.38 -3.80
N GLY A 31 26.72 -12.75 -3.11
CA GLY A 31 26.25 -13.11 -1.77
C GLY A 31 24.88 -12.48 -1.47
N PRO A 32 24.27 -12.75 -0.29
CA PRO A 32 22.92 -12.28 0.04
C PRO A 32 22.70 -10.77 -0.20
N ASP A 33 23.66 -9.93 0.17
CA ASP A 33 23.62 -8.48 -0.02
C ASP A 33 24.87 -7.95 -0.74
N THR A 34 25.54 -8.83 -1.49
CA THR A 34 26.82 -8.54 -2.14
C THR A 34 26.69 -8.74 -3.64
N TRP A 35 27.03 -7.70 -4.37
CA TRP A 35 26.95 -7.64 -5.82
C TRP A 35 28.34 -7.34 -6.39
N TYR A 36 28.56 -7.73 -7.63
CA TYR A 36 29.81 -7.51 -8.33
C TYR A 36 29.50 -6.89 -9.69
N ASP A 37 30.13 -5.75 -9.96
CA ASP A 37 30.10 -5.03 -11.21
C ASP A 37 31.39 -5.36 -11.96
N ALA A 38 31.25 -6.04 -13.09
CA ALA A 38 32.36 -6.47 -13.94
C ALA A 38 32.86 -5.34 -14.86
N GLU A 39 32.15 -4.22 -14.98
CA GLU A 39 32.56 -3.10 -15.83
C GLU A 39 33.79 -2.40 -15.24
N PRO A 40 34.86 -2.15 -16.02
CA PRO A 40 36.05 -1.50 -15.50
C PRO A 40 35.80 -0.06 -15.00
N PRO A 41 36.24 0.30 -13.77
CA PRO A 41 36.96 -0.54 -12.82
C PRO A 41 36.02 -1.47 -12.05
N ALA A 42 36.25 -2.78 -12.18
CA ALA A 42 35.42 -3.78 -11.56
C ALA A 42 35.43 -3.64 -10.03
N ARG A 43 34.26 -3.77 -9.41
CA ARG A 43 34.06 -3.43 -8.00
C ARG A 43 32.98 -4.26 -7.34
N VAL A 44 33.08 -4.37 -6.02
CA VAL A 44 32.02 -4.93 -5.18
C VAL A 44 31.02 -3.81 -4.88
N LEU A 45 29.74 -4.12 -5.07
CA LEU A 45 28.60 -3.24 -4.83
C LEU A 45 27.76 -3.75 -3.66
N THR A 46 27.20 -2.83 -2.89
CA THR A 46 26.12 -3.11 -1.95
C THR A 46 24.77 -3.11 -2.67
N THR A 47 23.74 -3.68 -2.06
CA THR A 47 22.35 -3.59 -2.57
C THR A 47 21.93 -2.14 -2.81
N ARG A 48 22.36 -1.20 -1.94
CA ARG A 48 22.08 0.23 -2.12
C ARG A 48 22.75 0.78 -3.38
N ASP A 49 24.00 0.44 -3.64
CA ASP A 49 24.69 0.90 -4.85
C ASP A 49 23.98 0.42 -6.12
N VAL A 50 23.48 -0.83 -6.12
CA VAL A 50 22.69 -1.37 -7.23
C VAL A 50 21.37 -0.60 -7.38
N CYS A 51 20.66 -0.31 -6.28
CA CYS A 51 19.45 0.51 -6.32
C CYS A 51 19.69 1.92 -6.85
N ASP A 52 20.76 2.59 -6.38
CA ASP A 52 21.09 3.96 -6.74
C ASP A 52 21.55 4.07 -8.20
N HIS A 53 22.17 3.03 -8.74
CA HIS A 53 22.67 3.03 -10.12
C HIS A 53 21.66 2.50 -11.14
N LEU A 54 20.98 1.40 -10.83
CA LEU A 54 20.19 0.62 -11.79
C LEU A 54 18.69 0.55 -11.44
N GLY A 55 18.30 0.94 -10.23
CA GLY A 55 16.91 0.80 -9.75
C GLY A 55 15.88 1.51 -10.63
N CYS A 56 16.29 2.57 -11.32
CA CYS A 56 15.44 3.35 -12.22
C CYS A 56 15.40 2.84 -13.67
N LEU A 57 16.29 1.94 -14.08
CA LEU A 57 16.58 1.74 -15.50
C LEU A 57 15.64 0.74 -16.20
N ALA A 58 14.94 -0.11 -15.44
CA ALA A 58 14.07 -1.13 -16.02
C ALA A 58 13.00 -0.56 -16.97
N PHE A 59 12.46 0.63 -16.67
CA PHE A 59 11.43 1.26 -17.53
C PHE A 59 12.00 2.10 -18.67
N THR A 60 13.31 2.34 -18.70
CA THR A 60 14.02 3.03 -19.79
C THR A 60 14.69 2.07 -20.76
N ASP A 61 14.62 0.76 -20.52
CA ASP A 61 15.19 -0.26 -21.39
C ASP A 61 14.29 -0.54 -22.60
N ASP A 62 14.72 -0.05 -23.77
CA ASP A 62 14.02 -0.21 -25.04
C ASP A 62 14.09 -1.62 -25.63
N SER A 63 14.90 -2.50 -25.07
CA SER A 63 14.90 -3.92 -25.44
C SER A 63 13.72 -4.69 -24.81
N LEU A 64 13.15 -4.17 -23.71
CA LEU A 64 12.02 -4.77 -23.00
C LEU A 64 10.69 -4.17 -23.45
N ASP A 65 9.70 -5.03 -23.71
CA ASP A 65 8.32 -4.60 -23.85
C ASP A 65 7.70 -4.22 -22.48
N VAL A 66 6.53 -3.57 -22.48
CA VAL A 66 5.90 -3.10 -21.23
C VAL A 66 5.70 -4.24 -20.21
N PRO A 67 5.21 -5.43 -20.59
CA PRO A 67 5.18 -6.57 -19.69
C PRO A 67 6.54 -6.98 -19.12
N GLY A 68 7.59 -7.02 -19.96
CA GLY A 68 8.96 -7.31 -19.56
C GLY A 68 9.48 -6.30 -18.54
N ARG A 69 9.33 -5.00 -18.82
CA ARG A 69 9.72 -3.90 -17.91
C ARG A 69 9.06 -4.03 -16.54
N LEU A 70 7.75 -4.29 -16.52
CA LEU A 70 7.01 -4.45 -15.27
C LEU A 70 7.45 -5.70 -14.48
N ARG A 71 7.68 -6.83 -15.16
CA ARG A 71 8.19 -8.05 -14.51
C ARG A 71 9.59 -7.86 -13.94
N VAL A 72 10.49 -7.18 -14.67
CA VAL A 72 11.82 -6.84 -14.17
C VAL A 72 11.71 -5.91 -12.96
N ALA A 73 10.91 -4.85 -13.01
CA ALA A 73 10.74 -3.92 -11.89
C ALA A 73 10.20 -4.61 -10.62
N LEU A 74 9.18 -5.46 -10.76
CA LEU A 74 8.66 -6.27 -9.66
C LEU A 74 9.70 -7.27 -9.13
N GLY A 75 10.54 -7.83 -10.02
CA GLY A 75 11.66 -8.69 -9.65
C GLY A 75 12.76 -7.94 -8.89
N LEU A 76 13.08 -6.70 -9.27
CA LEU A 76 14.03 -5.85 -8.55
C LEU A 76 13.53 -5.57 -7.13
N MET A 77 12.22 -5.33 -6.94
CA MET A 77 11.63 -5.21 -5.59
C MET A 77 11.79 -6.50 -4.76
N ASP A 78 11.73 -7.68 -5.39
CA ASP A 78 11.93 -8.97 -4.70
C ASP A 78 13.40 -9.20 -4.29
N LEU A 79 14.33 -8.80 -5.16
CA LEU A 79 15.76 -9.00 -4.97
C LEU A 79 16.40 -7.97 -4.04
N LEU A 80 16.10 -6.70 -4.25
CA LEU A 80 16.79 -5.56 -3.64
C LEU A 80 16.04 -4.99 -2.43
N GLY A 81 14.80 -5.42 -2.20
CA GLY A 81 13.97 -4.91 -1.13
C GLY A 81 13.45 -3.51 -1.42
N TRP A 82 13.11 -2.77 -0.36
CA TRP A 82 12.56 -1.42 -0.51
C TRP A 82 13.67 -0.41 -0.79
N HIS A 83 13.53 0.30 -1.90
CA HIS A 83 14.29 1.50 -2.20
C HIS A 83 13.41 2.43 -3.05
N PRO A 84 13.31 3.74 -2.77
CA PRO A 84 12.44 4.66 -3.52
C PRO A 84 12.69 4.64 -5.02
N LEU A 85 13.96 4.55 -5.44
CA LEU A 85 14.33 4.47 -6.86
C LEU A 85 13.89 3.19 -7.56
N VAL A 86 13.57 2.13 -6.80
CA VAL A 86 13.06 0.86 -7.33
C VAL A 86 11.52 0.85 -7.31
N THR A 87 10.91 1.24 -6.20
CA THR A 87 9.44 1.12 -6.05
C THR A 87 8.68 2.20 -6.82
N HIS A 88 9.21 3.43 -6.87
CA HIS A 88 8.54 4.55 -7.51
C HIS A 88 8.43 4.43 -9.03
N GLN A 89 9.27 3.62 -9.67
CA GLN A 89 9.29 3.48 -11.13
C GLN A 89 7.99 2.91 -11.69
N ILE A 90 7.41 1.92 -11.01
CA ILE A 90 6.15 1.31 -11.44
C ILE A 90 5.03 2.35 -11.41
N HIS A 91 4.96 3.13 -10.33
CA HIS A 91 3.96 4.19 -10.19
C HIS A 91 4.18 5.32 -11.22
N SER A 92 5.42 5.78 -11.39
CA SER A 92 5.78 6.78 -12.40
C SER A 92 5.44 6.32 -13.82
N ALA A 93 5.71 5.07 -14.17
CA ALA A 93 5.38 4.50 -15.46
C ALA A 93 3.87 4.36 -15.67
N HIS A 94 3.12 3.99 -14.62
CA HIS A 94 1.67 3.90 -14.65
C HIS A 94 0.99 5.25 -14.89
N LEU A 95 1.50 6.33 -14.29
CA LEU A 95 0.99 7.70 -14.50
C LEU A 95 1.59 8.42 -15.72
N GLY A 96 2.66 7.88 -16.28
CA GLY A 96 3.41 8.50 -17.36
C GLY A 96 2.73 8.39 -18.73
N PRO A 97 3.35 8.97 -19.78
CA PRO A 97 2.79 8.99 -21.14
C PRO A 97 2.54 7.61 -21.78
N GLN A 98 3.18 6.57 -21.25
CA GLN A 98 3.04 5.18 -21.71
C GLN A 98 2.12 4.34 -20.81
N GLY A 99 1.54 4.97 -19.77
CA GLY A 99 0.54 4.37 -18.91
C GLY A 99 -0.88 4.44 -19.50
N PRO A 100 -1.86 3.77 -18.87
CA PRO A 100 -1.70 2.94 -17.67
C PRO A 100 -0.98 1.62 -17.97
N LEU A 101 -0.26 1.10 -16.97
CA LEU A 101 0.32 -0.24 -17.06
C LEU A 101 -0.79 -1.31 -17.13
N PRO A 102 -0.53 -2.49 -17.73
CA PRO A 102 -1.53 -3.56 -17.79
C PRO A 102 -2.00 -4.00 -16.39
N ALA A 103 -3.28 -3.76 -16.08
CA ALA A 103 -3.85 -3.91 -14.74
C ALA A 103 -3.62 -5.31 -14.14
N GLU A 104 -3.94 -6.38 -14.88
CA GLU A 104 -3.76 -7.75 -14.38
C GLU A 104 -2.31 -8.11 -14.10
N LEU A 105 -1.37 -7.57 -14.88
CA LEU A 105 0.05 -7.84 -14.65
C LEU A 105 0.55 -7.07 -13.42
N LEU A 106 0.15 -5.80 -13.29
CA LEU A 106 0.49 -4.94 -12.17
C LEU A 106 -0.12 -5.47 -10.87
N TRP A 107 -1.44 -5.44 -10.79
CA TRP A 107 -2.16 -5.78 -9.57
C TRP A 107 -2.09 -7.26 -9.25
N GLY A 108 -2.08 -8.14 -10.26
CA GLY A 108 -1.78 -9.56 -10.07
C GLY A 108 -0.38 -9.77 -9.50
N GLY A 109 0.60 -8.98 -9.91
CA GLY A 109 1.97 -8.99 -9.36
C GLY A 109 2.03 -8.59 -7.88
N TYR A 110 1.28 -7.55 -7.49
CA TYR A 110 1.13 -7.13 -6.09
C TYR A 110 0.40 -8.19 -5.27
N ARG A 111 -0.76 -8.67 -5.73
CA ARG A 111 -1.57 -9.70 -5.05
C ARG A 111 -0.75 -10.94 -4.74
N ARG A 112 -0.01 -11.49 -5.71
CA ARG A 112 0.84 -12.67 -5.50
C ARG A 112 1.88 -12.50 -4.39
N ARG A 113 2.54 -11.33 -4.32
CA ARG A 113 3.55 -11.03 -3.27
C ARG A 113 2.94 -10.72 -1.91
N LEU A 114 1.74 -10.17 -1.89
CA LEU A 114 0.99 -9.98 -0.65
C LEU A 114 0.43 -11.31 -0.11
N GLU A 115 0.20 -12.30 -0.98
CA GLU A 115 -0.30 -13.63 -0.63
C GLU A 115 0.81 -14.63 -0.23
N SER A 116 2.06 -14.38 -0.61
CA SER A 116 3.21 -15.26 -0.35
C SER A 116 3.54 -15.40 1.14
N GLU A 117 4.18 -16.51 1.50
CA GLU A 117 4.66 -16.73 2.88
C GLU A 117 5.74 -15.71 3.25
N ARG A 118 6.74 -15.55 2.37
CA ARG A 118 7.72 -14.46 2.46
C ARG A 118 6.99 -13.12 2.45
N GLU A 119 7.39 -12.24 3.36
CA GLU A 119 6.97 -10.84 3.33
C GLU A 119 7.88 -10.06 2.38
N HIS A 120 7.26 -9.26 1.52
CA HIS A 120 7.95 -8.40 0.56
C HIS A 120 7.77 -6.96 1.03
N GLU A 121 8.67 -6.48 1.89
CA GLU A 121 8.59 -5.13 2.47
C GLU A 121 8.48 -4.05 1.39
N ALA A 122 9.20 -4.21 0.28
CA ALA A 122 9.13 -3.31 -0.88
C ALA A 122 7.69 -3.11 -1.38
N ILE A 123 6.86 -4.16 -1.35
CA ILE A 123 5.48 -4.12 -1.84
C ILE A 123 4.59 -3.35 -0.87
N THR A 124 4.69 -3.62 0.44
CA THR A 124 3.90 -2.89 1.44
C THR A 124 4.31 -1.43 1.57
N CYS A 125 5.60 -1.14 1.45
CA CYS A 125 6.10 0.23 1.42
C CYS A 125 5.69 0.96 0.14
N SER A 126 5.74 0.29 -1.03
CA SER A 126 5.24 0.90 -2.27
C SER A 126 3.74 1.18 -2.19
N LEU A 127 2.94 0.25 -1.66
CA LEU A 127 1.52 0.50 -1.41
C LEU A 127 1.29 1.76 -0.57
N TRP A 128 2.06 1.94 0.50
CA TRP A 128 1.96 3.13 1.33
C TRP A 128 2.36 4.41 0.56
N PHE A 129 3.62 4.50 0.13
CA PHE A 129 4.22 5.75 -0.36
C PHE A 129 3.84 6.08 -1.80
N ASP A 130 3.76 5.07 -2.66
CA ASP A 130 3.55 5.30 -4.09
C ASP A 130 2.06 5.32 -4.45
N TRP A 131 1.25 4.44 -3.85
CA TRP A 131 -0.13 4.22 -4.28
C TRP A 131 -1.19 4.85 -3.37
N PHE A 132 -1.10 4.61 -2.06
CA PHE A 132 -2.15 5.02 -1.11
C PHE A 132 -2.02 6.48 -0.68
N GLU A 133 -0.81 7.01 -0.49
CA GLU A 133 -0.61 8.44 -0.22
C GLU A 133 -0.93 9.32 -1.44
N TYR A 134 -0.96 8.73 -2.63
CA TYR A 134 -1.32 9.45 -3.85
C TYR A 134 -2.83 9.35 -4.13
N ALA A 135 -3.57 10.40 -3.74
CA ALA A 135 -5.03 10.43 -3.83
C ALA A 135 -5.62 10.01 -5.20
N PRO A 136 -5.04 10.35 -6.36
CA PRO A 136 -5.57 9.92 -7.65
C PRO A 136 -5.55 8.40 -7.90
N THR A 137 -4.66 7.65 -7.24
CA THR A 137 -4.52 6.19 -7.43
C THR A 137 -4.97 5.38 -6.22
N ALA A 138 -5.13 6.00 -5.06
CA ALA A 138 -5.38 5.30 -3.79
C ALA A 138 -6.62 4.40 -3.84
N ALA A 139 -7.72 4.89 -4.41
CA ALA A 139 -8.98 4.15 -4.51
C ALA A 139 -8.85 2.92 -5.43
N GLU A 140 -8.29 3.10 -6.63
CA GLU A 140 -8.05 2.01 -7.59
C GLU A 140 -7.10 0.97 -6.99
N ALA A 141 -5.95 1.40 -6.48
CA ALA A 141 -4.96 0.51 -5.91
C ALA A 141 -5.56 -0.33 -4.77
N PHE A 142 -6.31 0.30 -3.86
CA PHE A 142 -6.94 -0.41 -2.74
C PHE A 142 -8.01 -1.40 -3.21
N ALA A 143 -8.85 -1.01 -4.18
CA ALA A 143 -9.84 -1.90 -4.78
C ALA A 143 -9.17 -3.15 -5.37
N GLU A 144 -8.14 -2.93 -6.19
CA GLU A 144 -7.43 -3.98 -6.90
C GLU A 144 -6.66 -4.94 -5.98
N VAL A 145 -6.01 -4.45 -4.92
CA VAL A 145 -5.25 -5.34 -4.03
C VAL A 145 -6.10 -6.02 -2.95
N LEU A 146 -7.28 -5.50 -2.64
CA LEU A 146 -8.14 -6.09 -1.61
C LEU A 146 -9.64 -5.77 -1.73
N GLY A 147 -10.00 -4.53 -2.04
CA GLY A 147 -11.37 -4.04 -1.94
C GLY A 147 -12.39 -4.82 -2.78
N ASP A 148 -12.00 -5.24 -3.98
CA ASP A 148 -12.86 -6.03 -4.88
C ASP A 148 -13.11 -7.45 -4.36
N ASP A 149 -12.19 -7.97 -3.54
CA ASP A 149 -12.29 -9.29 -2.93
C ASP A 149 -12.95 -9.26 -1.54
N ARG A 150 -13.53 -8.13 -1.10
CA ARG A 150 -14.10 -7.97 0.26
C ARG A 150 -15.16 -9.02 0.60
N GLU A 151 -15.95 -9.48 -0.38
CA GLU A 151 -17.01 -10.47 -0.17
C GLU A 151 -16.45 -11.85 0.18
N ARG A 152 -15.17 -12.09 -0.14
CA ARG A 152 -14.44 -13.32 0.17
C ARG A 152 -13.82 -13.30 1.57
N LEU A 153 -13.86 -12.16 2.27
CA LEU A 153 -13.38 -12.03 3.65
C LEU A 153 -14.41 -12.57 4.63
N LEU A 154 -14.50 -13.89 4.69
CA LEU A 154 -15.41 -14.63 5.57
C LEU A 154 -14.62 -15.48 6.58
N PRO A 155 -15.22 -15.86 7.72
CA PRO A 155 -14.62 -16.86 8.61
C PRO A 155 -14.23 -18.13 7.84
N GLY A 156 -12.99 -18.57 7.97
CA GLY A 156 -12.45 -19.72 7.21
C GLY A 156 -11.91 -19.40 5.82
N ALA A 157 -11.78 -18.11 5.46
CA ALA A 157 -11.09 -17.70 4.23
C ALA A 157 -9.67 -18.30 4.13
N PRO A 158 -9.18 -18.59 2.92
CA PRO A 158 -7.89 -19.26 2.72
C PRO A 158 -6.72 -18.38 3.20
N GLU A 159 -5.70 -19.01 3.79
CA GLU A 159 -4.57 -18.29 4.41
C GLU A 159 -3.86 -17.29 3.47
N PRO A 160 -3.63 -17.57 2.17
CA PRO A 160 -3.05 -16.57 1.26
C PRO A 160 -3.87 -15.27 1.20
N LEU A 161 -5.21 -15.37 1.13
CA LEU A 161 -6.10 -14.20 1.15
C LEU A 161 -6.03 -13.48 2.51
N LEU A 162 -5.96 -14.21 3.62
CA LEU A 162 -5.83 -13.61 4.96
C LEU A 162 -4.50 -12.88 5.13
N ARG A 163 -3.39 -13.41 4.60
CA ARG A 163 -2.09 -12.74 4.59
C ARG A 163 -2.14 -11.44 3.80
N ARG A 164 -2.70 -11.48 2.58
CA ARG A 164 -2.88 -10.28 1.76
C ARG A 164 -3.73 -9.24 2.46
N ALA A 165 -4.88 -9.65 2.99
CA ALA A 165 -5.78 -8.75 3.72
C ALA A 165 -5.08 -8.11 4.92
N ARG A 166 -4.37 -8.88 5.74
CA ARG A 166 -3.61 -8.35 6.88
C ARG A 166 -2.60 -7.28 6.44
N ARG A 167 -1.76 -7.61 5.46
CA ARG A 167 -0.70 -6.72 4.95
C ARG A 167 -1.26 -5.43 4.35
N VAL A 168 -2.31 -5.53 3.54
CA VAL A 168 -2.97 -4.37 2.92
C VAL A 168 -3.63 -3.48 3.99
N LEU A 169 -4.43 -4.05 4.89
CA LEU A 169 -5.14 -3.28 5.91
C LEU A 169 -4.17 -2.57 6.88
N GLU A 170 -3.09 -3.23 7.28
CA GLU A 170 -2.08 -2.62 8.15
C GLU A 170 -1.34 -1.46 7.49
N HIS A 171 -1.40 -1.33 6.16
CA HIS A 171 -0.80 -0.25 5.38
C HIS A 171 -1.82 0.68 4.73
N SER A 172 -3.13 0.43 4.88
CA SER A 172 -4.18 1.26 4.25
C SER A 172 -4.49 2.54 5.04
N GLY A 173 -3.53 3.06 5.82
CA GLY A 173 -3.69 4.31 6.57
C GLY A 173 -4.07 5.48 5.66
N PRO A 174 -3.29 5.75 4.60
CA PRO A 174 -3.51 6.86 3.69
C PRO A 174 -4.74 6.71 2.78
N VAL A 175 -5.25 5.49 2.58
CA VAL A 175 -6.43 5.26 1.72
C VAL A 175 -7.64 6.03 2.28
N PRO A 176 -8.36 6.83 1.47
CA PRO A 176 -9.51 7.59 1.95
C PRO A 176 -10.56 6.70 2.64
N TRP A 177 -11.15 7.19 3.72
CA TRP A 177 -12.09 6.40 4.53
C TRP A 177 -13.27 5.82 3.72
N GLY A 178 -13.84 6.62 2.82
CA GLY A 178 -14.96 6.21 1.98
C GLY A 178 -14.67 4.98 1.12
N ASP A 179 -13.43 4.80 0.68
CA ASP A 179 -13.01 3.71 -0.19
C ASP A 179 -12.73 2.41 0.57
N LYS A 180 -12.30 2.51 1.85
CA LYS A 180 -11.89 1.35 2.65
C LYS A 180 -12.92 0.84 3.67
N VAL A 181 -13.87 1.67 4.11
CA VAL A 181 -14.74 1.32 5.25
C VAL A 181 -15.56 0.05 5.04
N ALA A 182 -16.04 -0.21 3.82
CA ALA A 182 -16.79 -1.43 3.52
C ALA A 182 -15.92 -2.69 3.68
N THR A 183 -14.67 -2.62 3.22
CA THR A 183 -13.69 -3.71 3.35
C THR A 183 -13.28 -3.91 4.81
N LEU A 184 -13.11 -2.83 5.58
CA LEU A 184 -12.83 -2.91 7.02
C LEU A 184 -13.97 -3.60 7.78
N ARG A 185 -15.23 -3.29 7.46
CA ARG A 185 -16.41 -3.95 8.07
C ARG A 185 -16.48 -5.44 7.72
N ALA A 186 -16.12 -5.83 6.51
CA ALA A 186 -16.04 -7.24 6.11
C ALA A 186 -14.92 -7.95 6.89
N ALA A 187 -13.72 -7.37 6.91
CA ALA A 187 -12.56 -7.90 7.63
C ALA A 187 -12.79 -8.00 9.15
N ALA A 188 -13.54 -7.07 9.74
CA ALA A 188 -13.89 -7.10 11.17
C ALA A 188 -14.73 -8.32 11.58
N ARG A 189 -15.31 -9.05 10.64
CA ARG A 189 -16.04 -10.30 10.90
C ARG A 189 -15.12 -11.53 10.92
N VAL A 190 -13.84 -11.35 10.59
CA VAL A 190 -12.85 -12.42 10.51
C VAL A 190 -11.87 -12.27 11.69
N PRO A 191 -11.90 -13.18 12.69
CA PRO A 191 -11.06 -13.05 13.89
C PRO A 191 -9.57 -12.84 13.62
N ALA A 192 -9.03 -13.51 12.60
CA ALA A 192 -7.62 -13.42 12.20
C ALA A 192 -7.21 -12.03 11.65
N LEU A 193 -8.16 -11.14 11.38
CA LEU A 193 -7.94 -9.80 10.82
C LEU A 193 -8.25 -8.66 11.81
N HIS A 194 -8.78 -8.94 13.01
CA HIS A 194 -9.17 -7.89 13.96
C HIS A 194 -8.03 -6.92 14.29
N HIS A 195 -6.81 -7.42 14.50
CA HIS A 195 -5.63 -6.57 14.72
C HIS A 195 -5.34 -5.66 13.53
N ALA A 196 -5.44 -6.20 12.31
CA ALA A 196 -5.19 -5.45 11.09
C ALA A 196 -6.24 -4.33 10.89
N VAL A 197 -7.52 -4.61 11.18
CA VAL A 197 -8.58 -3.61 11.16
C VAL A 197 -8.32 -2.52 12.18
N PHE A 198 -7.95 -2.86 13.41
CA PHE A 198 -7.59 -1.88 14.44
C PHE A 198 -6.42 -0.98 13.97
N ARG A 199 -5.36 -1.58 13.42
CA ARG A 199 -4.21 -0.84 12.88
C ARG A 199 -4.61 0.07 11.72
N ALA A 200 -5.50 -0.37 10.84
CA ALA A 200 -5.99 0.43 9.73
C ALA A 200 -6.73 1.69 10.20
N VAL A 201 -7.60 1.57 11.21
CA VAL A 201 -8.30 2.71 11.81
C VAL A 201 -7.34 3.65 12.52
N LEU A 202 -6.44 3.10 13.35
CA LEU A 202 -5.45 3.89 14.08
C LEU A 202 -4.56 4.70 13.12
N ARG A 203 -4.04 4.06 12.07
CA ARG A 203 -3.21 4.75 11.08
C ARG A 203 -4.01 5.75 10.27
N GLY A 204 -5.22 5.40 9.82
CA GLY A 204 -6.08 6.33 9.10
C GLY A 204 -6.49 7.56 9.90
N HIS A 205 -6.56 7.46 11.24
CA HIS A 205 -6.80 8.60 12.12
C HIS A 205 -5.60 9.56 12.18
N HIS A 206 -4.39 9.03 12.14
CA HIS A 206 -3.15 9.82 12.16
C HIS A 206 -2.67 10.29 10.79
N ASP A 207 -3.30 9.77 9.72
CA ASP A 207 -2.94 10.08 8.34
C ASP A 207 -3.90 11.12 7.75
N SER A 208 -3.35 12.21 7.20
CA SER A 208 -4.14 13.29 6.62
C SER A 208 -5.02 12.84 5.44
N TYR A 209 -4.58 11.85 4.66
CA TYR A 209 -5.33 11.31 3.54
C TYR A 209 -6.40 10.31 4.01
N GLY A 210 -6.10 9.56 5.08
CA GLY A 210 -6.98 8.56 5.66
C GLY A 210 -8.34 9.11 6.09
N SER A 211 -8.37 10.31 6.70
CA SER A 211 -9.57 11.09 7.04
C SER A 211 -10.73 10.25 7.59
N VAL A 212 -10.45 9.48 8.67
CA VAL A 212 -11.45 8.59 9.30
C VAL A 212 -12.69 9.39 9.70
N ASP A 213 -13.86 8.98 9.19
CA ASP A 213 -15.14 9.45 9.70
C ASP A 213 -15.27 9.03 11.18
N PRO A 214 -15.35 9.97 12.13
CA PRO A 214 -15.32 9.65 13.55
C PRO A 214 -16.45 8.74 14.02
N ALA A 215 -17.68 8.94 13.53
CA ALA A 215 -18.84 8.16 13.92
C ALA A 215 -18.73 6.72 13.39
N GLN A 216 -18.37 6.57 12.12
CA GLN A 216 -18.18 5.25 11.51
C GLN A 216 -16.96 4.51 12.08
N GLY A 217 -15.91 5.25 12.45
CA GLY A 217 -14.74 4.72 13.14
C GLY A 217 -15.11 4.13 14.49
N LEU A 218 -15.88 4.87 15.31
CA LEU A 218 -16.38 4.39 16.60
C LEU A 218 -17.28 3.16 16.43
N ASP A 219 -18.24 3.19 15.49
CA ASP A 219 -19.12 2.05 15.21
C ASP A 219 -18.33 0.77 14.85
N LEU A 220 -17.24 0.92 14.11
CA LEU A 220 -16.36 -0.18 13.73
C LEU A 220 -15.56 -0.72 14.93
N LEU A 221 -15.07 0.16 15.81
CA LEU A 221 -14.39 -0.27 17.04
C LEU A 221 -15.36 -1.00 17.98
N ASP A 222 -16.60 -0.52 18.10
CA ASP A 222 -17.63 -1.20 18.90
C ASP A 222 -18.02 -2.55 18.31
N LEU A 223 -18.01 -2.68 16.98
CA LEU A 223 -18.17 -3.97 16.33
C LEU A 223 -17.03 -4.94 16.70
N LEU A 224 -15.77 -4.49 16.68
CA LEU A 224 -14.63 -5.32 17.06
C LEU A 224 -14.73 -5.79 18.51
N ASP A 225 -15.09 -4.92 19.44
CA ASP A 225 -15.24 -5.30 20.87
C ASP A 225 -16.32 -6.37 21.07
N ARG A 226 -17.45 -6.28 20.35
CA ARG A 226 -18.50 -7.29 20.42
C ARG A 226 -18.04 -8.65 19.88
N LEU A 227 -17.19 -8.65 18.85
CA LEU A 227 -16.74 -9.86 18.17
C LEU A 227 -15.47 -10.48 18.78
N ALA A 228 -14.71 -9.70 19.55
CA ALA A 228 -13.54 -10.15 20.29
C ALA A 228 -13.46 -9.50 21.67
N PRO A 229 -14.23 -9.99 22.65
CA PRO A 229 -14.12 -9.55 24.04
C PRO A 229 -12.79 -10.04 24.65
N ALA A 230 -11.70 -9.31 24.42
CA ALA A 230 -10.35 -9.55 24.97
C ALA A 230 -9.58 -8.21 25.06
N PRO A 231 -8.57 -8.07 25.95
CA PRO A 231 -8.16 -6.78 26.49
C PRO A 231 -7.30 -6.00 25.52
N THR A 232 -7.91 -5.18 24.70
CA THR A 232 -7.26 -4.06 24.01
C THR A 232 -7.18 -2.88 24.98
N THR A 233 -6.26 -3.01 25.94
CA THR A 233 -6.04 -2.05 27.02
C THR A 233 -5.29 -0.81 26.54
N GLU A 234 -5.70 0.35 27.06
CA GLU A 234 -5.16 1.71 26.85
C GLU A 234 -5.17 2.26 25.42
N ARG A 235 -4.53 1.61 24.44
CA ARG A 235 -4.43 2.15 23.06
C ARG A 235 -5.78 2.25 22.35
N LEU A 236 -6.66 1.29 22.60
CA LEU A 236 -8.02 1.33 22.06
C LEU A 236 -8.86 2.40 22.74
N GLN A 237 -8.73 2.56 24.05
CA GLN A 237 -9.43 3.63 24.77
C GLN A 237 -8.96 5.01 24.29
N ALA A 238 -7.65 5.20 24.13
CA ALA A 238 -7.10 6.43 23.59
C ALA A 238 -7.62 6.76 22.18
N LEU A 239 -7.72 5.74 21.30
CA LEU A 239 -8.29 5.94 19.97
C LEU A 239 -9.79 6.27 20.02
N ARG A 240 -10.56 5.62 20.90
CA ARG A 240 -11.98 5.95 21.13
C ARG A 240 -12.15 7.39 21.61
N ASP A 241 -11.35 7.79 22.60
CA ASP A 241 -11.41 9.13 23.18
C ASP A 241 -11.10 10.19 22.12
N ALA A 242 -10.08 9.94 21.27
CA ALA A 242 -9.73 10.83 20.16
C ALA A 242 -10.86 10.96 19.12
N LEU A 243 -11.43 9.84 18.65
CA LEU A 243 -12.54 9.87 17.69
C LEU A 243 -13.80 10.52 18.28
N ALA A 244 -14.11 10.26 19.54
CA ALA A 244 -15.23 10.87 20.24
C ALA A 244 -15.04 12.39 20.43
N ALA A 245 -13.81 12.86 20.65
CA ALA A 245 -13.50 14.27 20.75
C ALA A 245 -13.75 15.02 19.44
N VAL A 246 -13.40 14.44 18.29
CA VAL A 246 -13.68 15.01 16.95
C VAL A 246 -15.18 15.00 16.63
N SER A 247 -15.92 14.01 17.15
CA SER A 247 -17.38 13.88 16.93
C SER A 247 -18.23 14.88 17.72
N ARG A 248 -17.69 15.49 18.78
CA ARG A 248 -18.41 16.52 19.53
C ARG A 248 -18.32 17.83 18.75
N PRO A 249 -19.44 18.43 18.32
CA PRO A 249 -19.38 19.80 17.83
C PRO A 249 -18.80 20.66 18.94
N GLU A 250 -17.78 21.47 18.61
CA GLU A 250 -17.37 22.56 19.49
C GLU A 250 -18.64 23.32 19.87
N GLY A 251 -18.96 23.30 21.17
CA GLY A 251 -20.24 23.75 21.67
C GLY A 251 -20.51 25.17 21.20
N VAL A 252 -21.73 25.37 20.68
CA VAL A 252 -22.40 26.67 20.68
C VAL A 252 -22.19 27.27 22.07
N GLY A 253 -21.39 28.33 22.13
CA GLY A 253 -21.14 29.05 23.38
C GLY A 253 -22.46 29.50 24.01
N PRO A 254 -22.55 29.52 25.35
CA PRO A 254 -23.79 29.87 26.04
C PRO A 254 -24.23 31.27 25.62
N GLY A 255 -25.50 31.35 25.19
CA GLY A 255 -26.15 32.60 24.82
C GLY A 255 -25.97 33.67 25.88
N SER A 256 -25.41 34.81 25.46
CA SER A 256 -25.58 36.06 26.19
C SER A 256 -27.02 36.52 26.01
N ALA A 257 -27.87 36.14 26.96
CA ALA A 257 -29.09 36.89 27.25
C ALA A 257 -28.70 38.26 27.82
N GLY A 258 -29.34 39.32 27.33
CA GLY A 258 -29.25 40.71 27.80
C GLY A 258 -28.72 41.63 26.69
N ALA A 259 -29.41 42.69 26.25
CA ALA A 259 -30.41 43.49 26.94
C ALA A 259 -31.40 44.13 25.95
N VAL A 260 -32.66 44.16 26.37
CA VAL A 260 -33.66 45.12 25.92
C VAL A 260 -33.28 46.51 26.43
N ARG A 261 -33.20 47.50 25.53
CA ARG A 261 -33.39 48.97 25.69
C ARG A 261 -33.35 49.53 24.25
N GLY A 262 -34.30 50.27 23.69
CA GLY A 262 -35.18 51.29 24.24
C GLY A 262 -34.79 52.65 23.64
N GLY A 263 -35.67 53.27 22.85
CA GLY A 263 -35.57 54.65 22.32
C GLY A 263 -34.86 54.75 20.97
N GLY A 264 -35.48 55.24 19.88
CA GLY A 264 -35.87 56.65 19.67
C GLY A 264 -34.65 57.38 19.09
N GLY A 265 -34.57 57.80 17.83
CA GLY A 265 -35.47 58.68 17.08
C GLY A 265 -34.72 59.99 16.79
N GLY A 266 -34.65 60.39 15.51
CA GLY A 266 -34.41 61.78 15.09
C GLY A 266 -33.04 62.10 14.46
N GLY A 267 -33.09 62.70 13.25
CA GLY A 267 -32.00 63.46 12.64
C GLY A 267 -31.72 63.09 11.21
#